data_AF-A0AAV7H9J7-F1
#
_entry.id   AF-A0AAV7H9J7-F1
#
_cell.length_a   1.000
_cell.length_b   1.000
_cell.length_c   1.000
_cell.angle_alpha   90.00
_cell.angle_beta   90.00
_cell.angle_gamma   90.00
#
_symmetry.space_group_name_H-M   'P 1'
#
loop_
_entity.id
_entity.type
_entity.pdbx_description
1 polymer ?
#
loop_
_entity_poly.entity_id
_entity_poly.type
_entity_poly.pdbx_seq_one_letter_code
_entity_poly.pdbx_strand_id
1 'polypeptide(L)'
;MLVYSFFNNLCSIYKTTVPDFHSSFILIRSCNRFIVPHHICSSHSLLSSPAKSDGIMPLLLPSLHILTISSSHNPKPKSPSPHPPLLLRFRPSDRQIAQHLNTLGIRASPSYSSESLHWMLSVANYFESKGFSNIHFPRLFHLCPQIFSSTDINRTIAPVFSFLISELGASTEQSRDFIVRCPELLNCNVEFRLRPTLVFLREIGVYNLHVPSILNANLLIIPVGQLGSRIRFLESMGLSYEESSGICRRFPSIFRYSEENNLRPKFEYLLYEMGGSVEEVKRFPQYFGFCLKKRIVPRHLHLKQRNIRPSLKWMLMPGDKKFYGKLACKQRLTQSTKLSSIALLSTGLFPVISSRSITPNEKTSDFSVSLPLDAYSGARYLNIT
;
A
#
# COMPACT_ATOMS: atom_id res chain seq x y z
N MET A 1 -21.33 -10.01 -37.83
CA MET A 1 -22.78 -9.70 -37.79
C MET A 1 -23.59 -10.57 -36.82
N LEU A 2 -23.07 -11.66 -36.25
CA LEU A 2 -23.80 -12.48 -35.25
C LEU A 2 -23.42 -12.20 -33.77
N VAL A 3 -22.39 -11.37 -33.51
CA VAL A 3 -21.99 -10.99 -32.13
C VAL A 3 -22.77 -9.75 -31.63
N TYR A 4 -23.35 -8.96 -32.54
CA TYR A 4 -24.09 -7.74 -32.21
C TYR A 4 -25.51 -7.99 -31.65
N SER A 5 -26.11 -9.16 -31.92
CA SER A 5 -27.48 -9.49 -31.49
C SER A 5 -27.55 -10.03 -30.05
N PHE A 6 -26.49 -10.67 -29.57
CA PHE A 6 -26.49 -11.30 -28.25
C PHE A 6 -26.31 -10.29 -27.10
N PHE A 7 -25.61 -9.17 -27.35
CA PHE A 7 -25.36 -8.15 -26.32
C PHE A 7 -26.57 -7.22 -26.07
N ASN A 8 -27.37 -6.93 -27.10
CA ASN A 8 -28.53 -6.04 -26.95
C ASN A 8 -29.72 -6.71 -26.22
N ASN A 9 -29.79 -8.04 -26.20
CA ASN A 9 -30.89 -8.75 -25.56
C ASN A 9 -30.73 -8.86 -24.02
N LEU A 10 -29.49 -8.83 -23.50
CA LEU A 10 -29.23 -8.86 -22.05
C LEU A 10 -29.42 -7.49 -21.37
N CYS A 11 -29.24 -6.38 -22.09
CA CYS A 11 -29.49 -5.04 -21.55
C CYS A 11 -30.98 -4.68 -21.44
N SER A 12 -31.87 -5.39 -22.15
CA SER A 12 -33.32 -5.15 -22.06
C SER A 12 -33.99 -5.91 -20.92
N ILE A 13 -33.36 -6.98 -20.40
CA ILE A 13 -33.96 -7.83 -19.35
C ILE A 13 -33.66 -7.30 -17.93
N TYR A 14 -32.61 -6.50 -17.74
CA TYR A 14 -32.24 -5.94 -16.43
C TYR A 14 -32.94 -4.61 -16.08
N LYS A 15 -33.81 -4.08 -16.95
CA LYS A 15 -34.54 -2.81 -16.70
C LYS A 15 -35.99 -2.98 -16.26
N THR A 16 -36.49 -4.20 -16.10
CA THR A 16 -37.89 -4.46 -15.76
C THR A 16 -38.03 -5.58 -14.73
N THR A 17 -37.53 -5.38 -13.51
CA THR A 17 -38.00 -6.11 -12.31
C THR A 17 -37.34 -5.54 -11.04
N VAL A 18 -37.91 -4.46 -10.51
CA VAL A 18 -37.93 -4.21 -9.06
C VAL A 18 -39.36 -3.84 -8.71
N PRO A 19 -39.92 -4.46 -7.67
CA PRO A 19 -40.51 -3.62 -6.64
C PRO A 19 -39.97 -3.94 -5.24
N ASP A 20 -40.13 -2.92 -4.39
CA ASP A 20 -39.76 -2.76 -2.98
C ASP A 20 -40.01 -3.97 -2.08
N PHE A 21 -39.23 -4.11 -0.99
CA PHE A 21 -39.78 -4.37 0.35
C PHE A 21 -38.77 -4.11 1.48
N HIS A 22 -39.30 -3.54 2.56
CA HIS A 22 -38.67 -3.08 3.79
C HIS A 22 -38.63 -4.20 4.86
N SER A 23 -37.57 -4.21 5.68
CA SER A 23 -37.49 -4.71 7.08
C SER A 23 -37.41 -6.23 7.43
N SER A 24 -36.43 -6.53 8.32
CA SER A 24 -36.44 -7.50 9.44
C SER A 24 -35.63 -8.83 9.36
N PHE A 25 -34.52 -8.83 10.13
CA PHE A 25 -34.00 -9.85 11.08
C PHE A 25 -33.56 -11.30 10.69
N ILE A 26 -32.40 -11.67 11.27
CA ILE A 26 -32.03 -12.94 11.94
C ILE A 26 -31.39 -14.10 11.15
N LEU A 27 -30.20 -14.48 11.68
CA LEU A 27 -29.45 -15.75 11.66
C LEU A 27 -29.37 -16.58 10.36
N ILE A 28 -28.14 -16.91 9.96
CA ILE A 28 -27.61 -18.29 10.05
C ILE A 28 -26.09 -18.23 10.22
N ARG A 29 -25.66 -18.88 11.31
CA ARG A 29 -24.30 -19.21 11.71
C ARG A 29 -24.03 -20.66 11.27
N SER A 30 -22.76 -21.02 11.13
CA SER A 30 -22.16 -22.38 10.94
C SER A 30 -21.54 -22.53 9.55
N CYS A 31 -20.35 -23.07 9.35
CA CYS A 31 -19.34 -23.70 10.21
C CYS A 31 -18.05 -23.73 9.39
N ASN A 32 -16.88 -23.55 9.99
CA ASN A 32 -15.75 -24.43 9.67
C ASN A 32 -14.66 -24.37 10.75
N ARG A 33 -14.21 -25.57 11.10
CA ARG A 33 -13.53 -26.01 12.31
C ARG A 33 -12.27 -26.73 11.84
N PHE A 34 -11.07 -26.26 12.21
CA PHE A 34 -9.80 -27.01 12.09
C PHE A 34 -8.83 -26.39 13.12
N ILE A 35 -8.69 -26.95 14.33
CA ILE A 35 -7.84 -28.07 14.74
C ILE A 35 -6.35 -27.81 14.47
N VAL A 36 -5.66 -27.46 15.56
CA VAL A 36 -4.20 -27.42 15.77
C VAL A 36 -3.70 -28.84 16.07
N PRO A 37 -2.43 -29.16 15.76
CA PRO A 37 -1.68 -30.03 16.66
C PRO A 37 -0.32 -29.45 17.10
N HIS A 38 -0.09 -29.62 18.41
CA HIS A 38 1.17 -29.51 19.14
C HIS A 38 2.05 -30.76 18.96
N HIS A 39 3.38 -30.60 18.96
CA HIS A 39 4.43 -31.55 19.43
C HIS A 39 5.68 -30.69 19.73
N ILE A 40 6.29 -30.57 20.92
CA ILE A 40 6.95 -31.49 21.88
C ILE A 40 8.25 -32.13 21.36
N CYS A 41 9.40 -31.68 21.90
CA CYS A 41 10.60 -32.44 22.37
C CYS A 41 11.64 -31.40 22.88
N SER A 42 12.09 -31.30 24.15
CA SER A 42 12.90 -32.23 24.98
C SER A 42 14.25 -32.57 24.32
N SER A 43 15.44 -32.58 24.93
CA SER A 43 15.93 -32.48 26.32
C SER A 43 17.48 -32.55 26.33
N HIS A 44 18.08 -32.41 27.52
CA HIS A 44 19.45 -32.76 27.98
C HIS A 44 20.57 -31.70 27.84
N SER A 45 21.28 -31.19 28.87
CA SER A 45 21.73 -31.58 30.23
C SER A 45 23.18 -32.10 30.33
N LEU A 46 23.97 -31.40 31.17
CA LEU A 46 25.08 -31.84 32.06
C LEU A 46 26.55 -31.46 31.73
N LEU A 47 27.10 -30.72 32.70
CA LEU A 47 28.44 -30.75 33.34
C LEU A 47 29.73 -30.90 32.50
N SER A 48 30.67 -29.96 32.66
CA SER A 48 31.81 -30.05 33.62
C SER A 48 32.92 -29.03 33.30
N SER A 49 33.50 -28.47 34.37
CA SER A 49 34.68 -27.57 34.45
C SER A 49 36.01 -28.35 34.33
N PRO A 50 37.21 -27.75 34.08
CA PRO A 50 37.94 -26.94 35.10
C PRO A 50 38.89 -25.79 34.62
N ALA A 51 39.15 -24.86 35.55
CA ALA A 51 40.38 -24.10 35.90
C ALA A 51 41.30 -23.42 34.84
N LYS A 52 41.52 -22.09 34.98
CA LYS A 52 42.75 -21.42 35.49
C LYS A 52 42.73 -19.89 35.27
N SER A 53 43.58 -19.21 36.04
CA SER A 53 43.68 -17.78 36.36
C SER A 53 44.18 -16.87 35.24
N ASP A 54 43.81 -15.58 35.28
CA ASP A 54 44.72 -14.44 35.52
C ASP A 54 44.06 -13.08 35.20
N GLY A 55 44.21 -12.13 36.12
CA GLY A 55 44.63 -10.76 35.78
C GLY A 55 43.62 -9.71 35.23
N ILE A 56 43.34 -8.73 36.11
CA ILE A 56 43.27 -7.28 35.84
C ILE A 56 41.87 -6.64 35.55
N MET A 57 41.66 -5.54 36.27
CA MET A 57 40.44 -4.78 36.59
C MET A 57 39.76 -4.02 35.42
N PRO A 58 38.44 -3.75 35.54
CA PRO A 58 37.67 -2.91 34.61
C PRO A 58 37.74 -1.41 34.96
N LEU A 59 37.79 -0.57 33.92
CA LEU A 59 37.70 0.89 34.03
C LEU A 59 36.24 1.33 34.25
N LEU A 60 35.99 1.89 35.43
CA LEU A 60 34.83 2.72 35.76
C LEU A 60 35.13 4.18 35.41
N LEU A 61 34.15 4.89 34.85
CA LEU A 61 34.03 6.35 34.85
C LEU A 61 32.61 6.70 35.37
N PRO A 62 32.44 7.87 35.99
CA PRO A 62 31.80 7.96 37.30
C PRO A 62 30.43 8.65 37.26
N SER A 63 29.54 8.17 38.10
CA SER A 63 28.29 8.83 38.47
C SER A 63 28.57 10.13 39.23
N LEU A 64 27.96 11.23 38.77
CA LEU A 64 28.05 12.55 39.37
C LEU A 64 27.35 12.60 40.75
N HIS A 65 28.05 13.24 41.67
CA HIS A 65 27.73 13.49 43.06
C HIS A 65 26.41 14.25 43.28
N ILE A 66 25.62 13.79 44.25
CA ILE A 66 24.78 14.68 45.08
C ILE A 66 25.36 14.61 46.50
N LEU A 67 25.78 15.78 47.00
CA LEU A 67 26.35 15.99 48.32
C LEU A 67 25.25 15.88 49.39
N THR A 68 25.31 14.86 50.23
CA THR A 68 24.60 14.81 51.52
C THR A 68 25.57 15.20 52.62
N ILE A 69 25.32 16.36 53.24
CA ILE A 69 25.99 16.78 54.47
C ILE A 69 25.41 15.94 55.62
N SER A 70 26.25 15.08 56.18
CA SER A 70 26.01 14.36 57.42
C SER A 70 26.11 15.33 58.61
N SER A 71 25.08 15.41 59.43
CA SER A 71 25.21 15.83 60.83
C SER A 71 24.62 14.75 61.73
N SER A 72 25.50 14.19 62.55
CA SER A 72 25.27 13.11 63.47
C SER A 72 24.57 13.61 64.74
N HIS A 73 23.35 13.12 65.00
CA HIS A 73 22.92 12.86 66.37
C HIS A 73 21.83 11.78 66.38
N ASN A 74 22.18 10.61 66.94
CA ASN A 74 21.25 9.55 67.30
C ASN A 74 20.42 9.98 68.51
N PRO A 75 19.09 9.76 68.46
CA PRO A 75 18.45 9.10 69.59
C PRO A 75 17.59 7.89 69.16
N LYS A 76 17.56 6.92 70.09
CA LYS A 76 16.87 5.62 70.15
C LYS A 76 15.64 5.37 69.23
N PRO A 77 15.41 4.10 68.82
CA PRO A 77 14.34 3.74 67.89
C PRO A 77 12.95 3.91 68.53
N LYS A 78 12.12 4.76 67.92
CA LYS A 78 10.67 4.79 68.15
C LYS A 78 10.00 3.80 67.20
N SER A 79 8.98 3.12 67.70
CA SER A 79 8.14 2.11 67.04
C SER A 79 7.61 2.54 65.67
N PRO A 80 7.33 1.59 64.75
CA PRO A 80 6.83 1.91 63.41
C PRO A 80 5.38 2.43 63.51
N SER A 81 5.16 3.66 63.02
CA SER A 81 3.81 4.23 62.85
C SER A 81 3.06 3.55 61.69
N PRO A 82 1.72 3.41 61.73
CA PRO A 82 0.96 2.54 60.81
C PRO A 82 0.52 3.21 59.49
N HIS A 83 1.07 4.37 59.11
CA HIS A 83 0.56 5.12 57.94
C HIS A 83 1.57 5.13 56.80
N PRO A 84 1.20 4.69 55.58
CA PRO A 84 2.07 4.75 54.43
C PRO A 84 2.33 6.22 54.03
N PRO A 85 3.53 6.56 53.53
CA PRO A 85 3.82 7.92 53.11
C PRO A 85 2.86 8.33 51.98
N LEU A 86 2.19 9.47 52.18
CA LEU A 86 1.28 10.06 51.20
C LEU A 86 2.08 10.46 49.96
N LEU A 87 2.14 9.58 48.96
CA LEU A 87 2.57 9.94 47.60
C LEU A 87 1.53 10.92 47.05
N LEU A 88 1.86 12.22 47.07
CA LEU A 88 1.12 13.26 46.36
C LEU A 88 1.12 12.94 44.86
N ARG A 89 0.06 12.26 44.43
CA ARG A 89 -0.16 11.91 43.03
C ARG A 89 -0.62 13.19 42.34
N PHE A 90 0.31 13.96 41.78
CA PHE A 90 0.00 15.13 40.96
C PHE A 90 -0.93 14.70 39.82
N ARG A 91 -2.21 15.07 39.94
CA ARG A 91 -3.15 14.98 38.83
C ARG A 91 -3.00 16.28 38.04
N PRO A 92 -2.55 16.23 36.78
CA PRO A 92 -2.50 17.43 35.97
C PRO A 92 -3.92 18.01 35.85
N SER A 93 -4.04 19.32 36.02
CA SER A 93 -5.32 20.02 35.85
C SER A 93 -5.81 19.89 34.41
N ASP A 94 -7.13 19.94 34.20
CA ASP A 94 -7.74 19.90 32.86
C ASP A 94 -7.13 20.97 31.92
N ARG A 95 -6.78 22.14 32.45
CA ARG A 95 -6.09 23.21 31.71
C ARG A 95 -4.70 22.78 31.24
N GLN A 96 -3.92 22.12 32.09
CA GLN A 96 -2.60 21.59 31.72
C GLN A 96 -2.71 20.46 30.69
N ILE A 97 -3.72 19.59 30.81
CA ILE A 97 -4.00 18.54 29.83
C ILE A 97 -4.35 19.15 28.47
N ALA A 98 -5.28 20.11 28.42
CA ALA A 98 -5.65 20.80 27.19
C ALA A 98 -4.45 21.53 26.57
N GLN A 99 -3.62 22.20 27.37
CA GLN A 99 -2.39 22.84 26.89
C GLN A 99 -1.44 21.82 26.26
N HIS A 100 -1.19 20.70 26.93
CA HIS A 100 -0.33 19.65 26.41
C HIS A 100 -0.86 19.05 25.10
N LEU A 101 -2.16 18.71 25.03
CA LEU A 101 -2.78 18.23 23.79
C LEU A 101 -2.63 19.25 22.65
N ASN A 102 -2.80 20.54 22.94
CA ASN A 102 -2.56 21.60 21.96
C ASN A 102 -1.09 21.68 21.51
N THR A 103 -0.10 21.41 22.40
CA THR A 103 1.31 21.30 21.99
C THR A 103 1.58 20.13 21.06
N LEU A 104 0.80 19.05 21.16
CA LEU A 104 0.81 17.92 20.21
C LEU A 104 0.05 18.26 18.91
N GLY A 105 -0.66 19.39 18.83
CA GLY A 105 -1.50 19.75 17.70
C GLY A 105 -2.87 19.05 17.66
N ILE A 106 -3.27 18.43 18.77
CA ILE A 106 -4.64 17.94 19.01
C ILE A 106 -5.43 19.12 19.59
N ARG A 107 -6.36 19.69 18.82
CA ARG A 107 -7.10 20.88 19.28
C ARG A 107 -8.04 20.50 20.42
N ALA A 108 -7.68 20.88 21.63
CA ALA A 108 -8.45 20.62 22.84
C ALA A 108 -8.81 21.95 23.53
N SER A 109 -10.08 22.14 23.86
CA SER A 109 -10.54 23.29 24.64
C SER A 109 -10.67 22.91 26.12
N PRO A 110 -10.32 23.80 27.06
CA PRO A 110 -10.62 23.61 28.49
C PRO A 110 -12.12 23.49 28.79
N SER A 111 -12.99 23.84 27.83
CA SER A 111 -14.44 23.71 27.93
C SER A 111 -14.95 22.28 27.68
N TYR A 112 -14.09 21.36 27.25
CA TYR A 112 -14.45 19.95 27.14
C TYR A 112 -14.57 19.31 28.53
N SER A 113 -15.35 18.23 28.65
CA SER A 113 -15.45 17.50 29.90
C SER A 113 -14.08 16.94 30.30
N SER A 114 -13.81 16.86 31.60
CA SER A 114 -12.57 16.29 32.13
C SER A 114 -12.34 14.86 31.61
N GLU A 115 -13.41 14.07 31.50
CA GLU A 115 -13.38 12.72 30.92
C GLU A 115 -12.90 12.72 29.46
N SER A 116 -13.39 13.63 28.62
CA SER A 116 -12.96 13.76 27.22
C SER A 116 -11.49 14.21 27.10
N LEU A 117 -11.04 15.11 27.98
CA LEU A 117 -9.63 15.55 27.99
C LEU A 117 -8.69 14.41 28.40
N HIS A 118 -9.02 13.68 29.47
CA HIS A 118 -8.29 12.50 29.90
C HIS A 118 -8.31 11.39 28.86
N TRP A 119 -9.40 11.25 28.13
CA TRP A 119 -9.52 10.31 27.01
C TRP A 119 -8.60 10.67 25.86
N MET A 120 -8.62 11.93 25.39
CA MET A 120 -7.70 12.37 24.33
C MET A 120 -6.24 12.17 24.74
N LEU A 121 -5.92 12.42 26.01
CA LEU A 121 -4.59 12.19 26.57
C LEU A 121 -4.23 10.69 26.58
N SER A 122 -5.15 9.81 26.94
CA SER A 122 -4.88 8.36 26.93
C SER A 122 -4.66 7.83 25.51
N VAL A 123 -5.41 8.33 24.52
CA VAL A 123 -5.21 8.04 23.10
C VAL A 123 -3.85 8.55 22.64
N ALA A 124 -3.48 9.78 22.98
CA ALA A 124 -2.17 10.36 22.62
C ALA A 124 -1.01 9.53 23.22
N ASN A 125 -1.05 9.24 24.52
CA ASN A 125 -0.05 8.40 25.19
C ASN A 125 0.02 6.99 24.58
N TYR A 126 -1.11 6.42 24.15
CA TYR A 126 -1.12 5.14 23.45
C TYR A 126 -0.36 5.23 22.13
N PHE A 127 -0.61 6.25 21.31
CA PHE A 127 0.15 6.45 20.07
C PHE A 127 1.63 6.70 20.34
N GLU A 128 2.00 7.49 21.34
CA GLU A 128 3.39 7.68 21.74
C GLU A 128 4.06 6.35 22.12
N SER A 129 3.36 5.48 22.85
CA SER A 129 3.84 4.11 23.16
C SER A 129 4.06 3.24 21.93
N LYS A 130 3.45 3.59 20.79
CA LYS A 130 3.65 2.94 19.47
C LYS A 130 4.67 3.68 18.59
N GLY A 131 5.40 4.64 19.15
CA GLY A 131 6.48 5.36 18.47
C GLY A 131 6.02 6.57 17.66
N PHE A 132 4.80 7.08 17.90
CA PHE A 132 4.36 8.35 17.33
C PHE A 132 5.02 9.52 18.06
N SER A 133 5.22 10.62 17.33
CA SER A 133 5.79 11.86 17.85
C SER A 133 4.89 13.04 17.45
N ASN A 134 5.16 14.19 18.04
CA ASN A 134 4.38 15.43 17.91
C ASN A 134 4.13 15.83 16.45
N ILE A 135 5.03 15.48 15.53
CA ILE A 135 4.88 15.78 14.10
C ILE A 135 3.73 15.02 13.41
N HIS A 136 3.24 13.92 13.99
CA HIS A 136 2.22 13.07 13.36
C HIS A 136 0.79 13.44 13.80
N PHE A 137 0.62 13.90 15.02
CA PHE A 137 -0.68 14.18 15.63
C PHE A 137 -1.52 15.24 14.89
N PRO A 138 -0.97 16.36 14.37
CA PRO A 138 -1.77 17.34 13.63
C PRO A 138 -2.48 16.73 12.42
N ARG A 139 -1.78 15.85 11.68
CA ARG A 139 -2.33 15.15 10.51
C ARG A 139 -3.38 14.12 10.92
N LEU A 140 -3.11 13.34 11.97
CA LEU A 140 -4.06 12.35 12.49
C LEU A 140 -5.35 13.02 12.98
N PHE A 141 -5.23 14.11 13.73
CA PHE A 141 -6.37 14.86 14.24
C PHE A 141 -7.20 15.47 13.11
N HIS A 142 -6.55 15.99 12.06
CA HIS A 142 -7.25 16.55 10.91
C HIS A 142 -7.99 15.49 10.08
N LEU A 143 -7.37 14.35 9.82
CA LEU A 143 -7.94 13.30 8.96
C LEU A 143 -8.90 12.36 9.71
N CYS A 144 -8.71 12.18 11.01
CA CYS A 144 -9.47 11.24 11.82
C CYS A 144 -9.78 11.80 13.23
N PRO A 145 -10.54 12.91 13.34
CA PRO A 145 -10.88 13.52 14.64
C PRO A 145 -11.68 12.57 15.55
N GLN A 146 -12.44 11.64 14.98
CA GLN A 146 -13.24 10.65 15.70
C GLN A 146 -12.40 9.75 16.62
N ILE A 147 -11.13 9.53 16.27
CA ILE A 147 -10.21 8.68 17.05
C ILE A 147 -9.94 9.29 18.42
N PHE A 148 -9.92 10.62 18.51
CA PHE A 148 -9.70 11.37 19.75
C PHE A 148 -11.00 11.65 20.51
N SER A 149 -12.17 11.46 19.89
CA SER A 149 -13.45 11.87 20.48
C SER A 149 -14.18 10.73 21.20
N SER A 150 -14.28 9.54 20.57
CA SER A 150 -15.22 8.50 21.03
C SER A 150 -14.78 7.06 20.74
N THR A 151 -13.51 6.85 20.39
CA THR A 151 -13.04 5.60 19.77
C THR A 151 -12.28 4.71 20.76
N ASP A 152 -12.89 3.63 21.24
CA ASP A 152 -12.28 2.73 22.26
C ASP A 152 -10.94 2.13 21.82
N ILE A 153 -9.85 2.55 22.47
CA ILE A 153 -8.47 2.10 22.22
C ILE A 153 -8.38 0.58 22.12
N ASN A 154 -9.01 -0.16 23.03
CA ASN A 154 -8.84 -1.62 23.12
C ASN A 154 -9.67 -2.37 22.07
N ARG A 155 -10.75 -1.77 21.57
CA ARG A 155 -11.67 -2.41 20.62
C ARG A 155 -11.44 -2.00 19.18
N THR A 156 -10.82 -0.84 18.93
CA THR A 156 -10.65 -0.33 17.56
C THR A 156 -9.18 -0.11 17.20
N ILE A 157 -8.43 0.65 18.00
CA ILE A 157 -7.05 1.04 17.68
C ILE A 157 -6.08 -0.12 17.91
N ALA A 158 -6.12 -0.73 19.09
CA ALA A 158 -5.20 -1.79 19.47
C ALA A 158 -5.31 -3.04 18.58
N PRO A 159 -6.51 -3.50 18.16
CA PRO A 159 -6.62 -4.59 17.20
C PRO A 159 -5.96 -4.28 15.86
N VAL A 160 -6.01 -3.04 15.36
CA VAL A 160 -5.35 -2.66 14.10
C VAL A 160 -3.83 -2.77 14.23
N PHE A 161 -3.24 -2.27 15.32
CA PHE A 161 -1.80 -2.46 15.56
C PHE A 161 -1.44 -3.94 15.75
N SER A 162 -2.26 -4.71 16.47
CA SER A 162 -2.05 -6.15 16.62
C SER A 162 -2.04 -6.83 15.26
N PHE A 163 -3.03 -6.56 14.40
CA PHE A 163 -3.11 -7.09 13.05
C PHE A 163 -1.88 -6.76 12.20
N LEU A 164 -1.42 -5.50 12.23
CA LEU A 164 -0.23 -5.08 11.47
C LEU A 164 1.03 -5.83 11.94
N ILE A 165 1.16 -6.10 13.23
CA ILE A 165 2.33 -6.79 13.77
C ILE A 165 2.22 -8.30 13.57
N SER A 166 1.14 -8.92 14.03
CA SER A 166 1.01 -10.38 14.08
C SER A 166 0.64 -11.02 12.75
N GLU A 167 -0.24 -10.39 11.98
CA GLU A 167 -0.79 -11.00 10.75
C GLU A 167 -0.08 -10.49 9.50
N LEU A 168 0.17 -9.18 9.41
CA LEU A 168 0.87 -8.57 8.30
C LEU A 168 2.39 -8.76 8.39
N GLY A 169 2.94 -8.88 9.61
CA GLY A 169 4.38 -9.07 9.87
C GLY A 169 5.17 -7.75 9.85
N ALA A 170 4.54 -6.62 10.11
CA ALA A 170 5.20 -5.32 10.19
C ALA A 170 5.85 -5.13 11.57
N SER A 171 7.00 -4.44 11.62
CA SER A 171 7.57 -3.98 12.90
C SER A 171 6.69 -2.91 13.55
N THR A 172 6.94 -2.57 14.82
CA THR A 172 6.25 -1.46 15.50
C THR A 172 6.41 -0.14 14.75
N GLU A 173 7.63 0.15 14.28
CA GLU A 173 7.91 1.35 13.48
C GLU A 173 7.19 1.33 12.14
N GLN A 174 7.20 0.19 11.45
CA GLN A 174 6.48 0.03 10.18
C GLN A 174 4.98 0.19 10.37
N SER A 175 4.43 -0.30 11.49
CA SER A 175 3.01 -0.16 11.83
C SER A 175 2.62 1.29 12.03
N ARG A 176 3.40 2.08 12.77
CA ARG A 176 3.24 3.55 12.84
C ARG A 176 3.25 4.14 11.43
N ASP A 177 4.24 3.76 10.63
CA ASP A 177 4.45 4.24 9.28
C ASP A 177 3.27 3.94 8.32
N PHE A 178 2.57 2.81 8.50
CA PHE A 178 1.33 2.50 7.80
C PHE A 178 0.22 3.49 8.16
N ILE A 179 0.00 3.69 9.46
CA ILE A 179 -1.05 4.57 9.98
C ILE A 179 -0.78 6.03 9.58
N VAL A 180 0.47 6.51 9.63
CA VAL A 180 0.81 7.88 9.21
C VAL A 180 0.50 8.11 7.72
N ARG A 181 0.78 7.10 6.87
CA ARG A 181 0.50 7.15 5.42
C ARG A 181 -1.00 7.04 5.12
N CYS A 182 -1.74 6.21 5.86
CA CYS A 182 -3.17 5.98 5.69
C CYS A 182 -3.87 5.88 7.06
N PRO A 183 -4.28 7.02 7.66
CA PRO A 183 -4.95 7.02 8.96
C PRO A 183 -6.30 6.30 8.95
N GLU A 184 -6.96 6.20 7.80
CA GLU A 184 -8.23 5.50 7.60
C GLU A 184 -8.18 4.01 7.97
N LEU A 185 -6.98 3.40 8.04
CA LEU A 185 -6.79 2.05 8.57
C LEU A 185 -7.38 1.88 9.98
N LEU A 186 -7.34 2.93 10.80
CA LEU A 186 -7.86 2.90 12.18
C LEU A 186 -9.40 2.87 12.24
N ASN A 187 -10.08 3.24 11.16
CA ASN A 187 -11.54 3.14 11.05
C ASN A 187 -12.00 1.78 10.50
N CYS A 188 -11.06 0.94 10.06
CA CYS A 188 -11.39 -0.34 9.44
C CYS A 188 -11.50 -1.44 10.50
N ASN A 189 -12.56 -2.24 10.39
CA ASN A 189 -12.72 -3.41 11.23
C ASN A 189 -11.71 -4.50 10.82
N VAL A 190 -10.93 -5.00 11.78
CA VAL A 190 -9.91 -6.02 11.54
C VAL A 190 -10.52 -7.33 11.02
N GLU A 191 -11.56 -7.81 11.70
CA GLU A 191 -12.19 -9.11 11.45
C GLU A 191 -12.93 -9.17 10.12
N PHE A 192 -13.70 -8.12 9.79
CA PHE A 192 -14.60 -8.13 8.63
C PHE A 192 -14.03 -7.40 7.40
N ARG A 193 -12.94 -6.64 7.55
CA ARG A 193 -12.34 -5.89 6.43
C ARG A 193 -10.86 -6.18 6.25
N LEU A 194 -10.02 -5.86 7.23
CA LEU A 194 -8.55 -5.93 7.03
C LEU A 194 -8.06 -7.36 6.82
N ARG A 195 -8.51 -8.32 7.64
CA ARG A 195 -8.09 -9.72 7.53
C ARG A 195 -8.59 -10.39 6.26
N PRO A 196 -9.88 -10.32 5.88
CA PRO A 196 -10.33 -10.86 4.60
C PRO A 196 -9.58 -10.26 3.41
N THR A 197 -9.28 -8.96 3.46
CA THR A 197 -8.52 -8.27 2.42
C THR A 197 -7.09 -8.77 2.32
N LEU A 198 -6.41 -8.95 3.45
CA LEU A 198 -5.06 -9.52 3.48
C LEU A 198 -5.02 -10.95 2.95
N VAL A 199 -5.99 -11.79 3.32
CA VAL A 199 -6.10 -13.17 2.83
C VAL A 199 -6.28 -13.16 1.31
N PHE A 200 -7.24 -12.40 0.80
CA PHE A 200 -7.46 -12.28 -0.64
C PHE A 200 -6.21 -11.82 -1.39
N LEU A 201 -5.53 -10.78 -0.89
CA LEU A 201 -4.31 -10.27 -1.52
C LEU A 201 -3.18 -11.32 -1.54
N ARG A 202 -3.06 -12.14 -0.49
CA ARG A 202 -2.10 -13.25 -0.42
C ARG A 202 -2.48 -14.40 -1.37
N GLU A 203 -3.76 -14.72 -1.48
CA GLU A 203 -4.26 -15.76 -2.40
C GLU A 203 -3.97 -15.41 -3.86
N ILE A 204 -4.16 -14.15 -4.26
CA ILE A 204 -3.78 -13.69 -5.61
C ILE A 204 -2.25 -13.55 -5.79
N GLY A 205 -1.46 -13.70 -4.71
CA GLY A 205 0.00 -13.74 -4.73
C GLY A 205 0.73 -12.41 -4.46
N VAL A 206 0.09 -11.44 -3.78
CA VAL A 206 0.70 -10.17 -3.37
C VAL A 206 1.27 -10.31 -1.95
N TYR A 207 2.60 -10.51 -1.82
CA TYR A 207 3.24 -10.86 -0.53
C TYR A 207 4.00 -9.73 0.16
N ASN A 208 4.51 -8.74 -0.56
CA ASN A 208 5.31 -7.63 -0.01
C ASN A 208 4.45 -6.54 0.67
N LEU A 209 3.36 -6.95 1.33
CA LEU A 209 2.40 -6.05 1.97
C LEU A 209 2.88 -5.51 3.32
N HIS A 210 3.91 -6.12 3.93
CA HIS A 210 4.50 -5.67 5.19
C HIS A 210 5.32 -4.37 5.06
N VAL A 211 5.74 -4.01 3.83
CA VAL A 211 6.50 -2.77 3.60
C VAL A 211 5.57 -1.57 3.63
N PRO A 212 5.78 -0.58 4.50
CA PRO A 212 4.91 0.59 4.59
C PRO A 212 5.06 1.46 3.34
N SER A 213 4.07 1.37 2.46
CA SER A 213 3.94 2.23 1.28
C SER A 213 2.52 2.75 1.19
N ILE A 214 2.35 3.91 0.54
CA ILE A 214 1.01 4.47 0.31
C ILE A 214 0.13 3.47 -0.46
N LEU A 215 0.71 2.67 -1.35
CA LEU A 215 0.00 1.65 -2.10
C LEU A 215 -0.47 0.54 -1.16
N ASN A 216 0.44 -0.11 -0.43
CA ASN A 216 0.10 -1.22 0.45
C ASN A 216 -0.91 -0.82 1.53
N ALA A 217 -0.74 0.36 2.12
CA ALA A 217 -1.66 0.88 3.13
C ALA A 217 -3.08 1.05 2.54
N ASN A 218 -3.18 1.61 1.33
CA ASN A 218 -4.46 1.75 0.64
C ASN A 218 -5.04 0.40 0.17
N LEU A 219 -4.21 -0.59 -0.16
CA LEU A 219 -4.72 -1.90 -0.58
C LEU A 219 -5.46 -2.61 0.56
N LEU A 220 -4.97 -2.48 1.80
CA LEU A 220 -5.55 -3.13 2.97
C LEU A 220 -6.94 -2.59 3.34
N ILE A 221 -7.28 -1.35 2.97
CA ILE A 221 -8.59 -0.75 3.26
C ILE A 221 -9.65 -1.05 2.19
N ILE A 222 -9.26 -1.51 1.00
CA ILE A 222 -10.19 -1.78 -0.10
C ILE A 222 -10.97 -3.06 0.23
N PRO A 223 -12.32 -3.03 0.24
CA PRO A 223 -13.12 -4.24 0.49
C PRO A 223 -12.84 -5.32 -0.56
N VAL A 224 -12.83 -6.58 -0.13
CA VAL A 224 -12.64 -7.75 -1.01
C VAL A 224 -13.59 -7.74 -2.21
N GLY A 225 -14.83 -7.30 -2.03
CA GLY A 225 -15.80 -7.18 -3.12
C GLY A 225 -15.34 -6.24 -4.26
N GLN A 226 -14.67 -5.13 -3.91
CA GLN A 226 -14.09 -4.19 -4.88
C GLN A 226 -12.78 -4.70 -5.48
N LEU A 227 -11.98 -5.47 -4.73
CA LEU A 227 -10.80 -6.13 -5.30
C LEU A 227 -11.22 -7.18 -6.33
N GLY A 228 -12.18 -8.03 -5.97
CA GLY A 228 -12.74 -9.05 -6.85
C GLY A 228 -13.42 -8.47 -8.09
N SER A 229 -14.03 -7.28 -8.00
CA SER A 229 -14.61 -6.61 -9.18
C SER A 229 -13.56 -6.33 -10.24
N ARG A 230 -12.30 -6.07 -9.86
CA ARG A 230 -11.21 -5.79 -10.81
C ARG A 230 -10.75 -7.02 -11.54
N ILE A 231 -10.75 -8.15 -10.86
CA ILE A 231 -10.50 -9.43 -11.48
C ILE A 231 -11.62 -9.73 -12.48
N ARG A 232 -12.89 -9.63 -12.07
CA ARG A 232 -14.05 -9.85 -12.96
C ARG A 232 -14.06 -8.91 -14.16
N PHE A 233 -13.65 -7.66 -13.96
CA PHE A 233 -13.52 -6.70 -15.04
C PHE A 233 -12.45 -7.12 -16.06
N LEU A 234 -11.29 -7.60 -15.60
CA LEU A 234 -10.27 -8.16 -16.50
C LEU A 234 -10.78 -9.44 -17.20
N GLU A 235 -11.53 -10.30 -16.51
CA GLU A 235 -12.15 -11.48 -17.12
C GLU A 235 -13.15 -11.09 -18.21
N SER A 236 -13.93 -10.03 -18.01
CA SER A 236 -14.85 -9.50 -19.02
C SER A 236 -14.17 -9.01 -20.30
N MET A 237 -12.84 -8.78 -20.25
CA MET A 237 -12.03 -8.47 -21.44
C MET A 237 -11.58 -9.71 -22.22
N GLY A 238 -11.91 -10.91 -21.75
CA GLY A 238 -11.46 -12.18 -22.35
C GLY A 238 -10.22 -12.80 -21.70
N LEU A 239 -9.86 -12.36 -20.49
CA LEU A 239 -8.79 -12.99 -19.70
C LEU A 239 -9.34 -14.12 -18.83
N SER A 240 -8.53 -15.14 -18.59
CA SER A 240 -8.82 -16.12 -17.53
C SER A 240 -8.60 -15.52 -16.13
N TYR A 241 -9.15 -16.18 -15.11
CA TYR A 241 -8.92 -15.82 -13.70
C TYR A 241 -7.43 -15.76 -13.35
N GLU A 242 -6.63 -16.73 -13.80
CA GLU A 242 -5.19 -16.78 -13.49
C GLU A 242 -4.42 -15.65 -14.17
N GLU A 243 -4.76 -15.32 -15.42
CA GLU A 243 -4.14 -14.19 -16.11
C GLU A 243 -4.52 -12.85 -15.46
N SER A 244 -5.78 -12.69 -15.08
CA SER A 244 -6.29 -11.50 -14.39
C SER A 244 -5.61 -11.33 -13.03
N SER A 245 -5.54 -12.41 -12.25
CA SER A 245 -4.82 -12.46 -10.96
C SER A 245 -3.33 -12.16 -11.15
N GLY A 246 -2.69 -12.73 -12.18
CA GLY A 246 -1.29 -12.47 -12.52
C GLY A 246 -1.01 -11.03 -12.96
N ILE A 247 -1.98 -10.34 -13.58
CA ILE A 247 -1.91 -8.90 -13.85
C ILE A 247 -1.97 -8.12 -12.53
N CYS A 248 -2.97 -8.40 -11.69
CA CYS A 248 -3.14 -7.75 -10.40
C CYS A 248 -1.93 -7.94 -9.47
N ARG A 249 -1.32 -9.13 -9.49
CA ARG A 249 -0.09 -9.46 -8.75
C ARG A 249 1.09 -8.58 -9.17
N ARG A 250 1.33 -8.45 -10.48
CA ARG A 250 2.45 -7.66 -11.04
C ARG A 250 2.19 -6.15 -11.02
N PHE A 251 0.92 -5.74 -10.95
CA PHE A 251 0.51 -4.35 -10.92
C PHE A 251 -0.64 -4.11 -9.92
N PRO A 252 -0.37 -4.16 -8.59
CA PRO A 252 -1.41 -4.03 -7.58
C PRO A 252 -2.10 -2.65 -7.57
N SER A 253 -1.48 -1.64 -8.16
CA SER A 253 -2.10 -0.31 -8.32
C SER A 253 -3.39 -0.33 -9.12
N ILE A 254 -3.66 -1.38 -9.90
CA ILE A 254 -4.90 -1.52 -10.68
C ILE A 254 -6.15 -1.47 -9.81
N PHE A 255 -6.07 -1.97 -8.58
CA PHE A 255 -7.19 -2.00 -7.63
C PHE A 255 -7.70 -0.61 -7.24
N ARG A 256 -6.88 0.43 -7.42
CA ARG A 256 -7.23 1.82 -7.08
C ARG A 256 -7.89 2.60 -8.20
N TYR A 257 -7.81 2.14 -9.44
CA TYR A 257 -8.43 2.87 -10.56
C TYR A 257 -9.93 2.66 -10.54
N SER A 258 -10.75 3.51 -11.15
CA SER A 258 -12.19 3.24 -11.33
C SER A 258 -12.40 2.40 -12.60
N GLU A 259 -13.34 1.44 -12.56
CA GLU A 259 -13.66 0.64 -13.74
C GLU A 259 -14.20 1.53 -14.85
N GLU A 260 -15.21 2.33 -14.53
CA GLU A 260 -15.93 3.18 -15.49
C GLU A 260 -15.13 4.41 -15.92
N ASN A 261 -14.42 5.05 -14.99
CA ASN A 261 -13.78 6.34 -15.26
C ASN A 261 -12.31 6.21 -15.70
N ASN A 262 -11.72 5.02 -15.61
CA ASN A 262 -10.30 4.84 -15.92
C ASN A 262 -10.02 3.58 -16.73
N LEU A 263 -10.38 2.41 -16.21
CA LEU A 263 -9.99 1.15 -16.85
C LEU A 263 -10.73 0.95 -18.18
N ARG A 264 -12.06 1.05 -18.19
CA ARG A 264 -12.91 0.82 -19.37
C ARG A 264 -12.58 1.80 -20.51
N PRO A 265 -12.55 3.14 -20.30
CA PRO A 265 -12.27 4.07 -21.40
C PRO A 265 -10.87 3.89 -22.01
N LYS A 266 -9.88 3.51 -21.19
CA LYS A 266 -8.52 3.24 -21.69
C LYS A 266 -8.47 1.93 -22.45
N PHE A 267 -9.15 0.90 -21.98
CA PHE A 267 -9.21 -0.38 -22.67
C PHE A 267 -9.93 -0.26 -24.02
N GLU A 268 -11.07 0.42 -24.07
CA GLU A 268 -11.81 0.68 -25.31
C GLU A 268 -10.96 1.48 -26.31
N TYR A 269 -10.25 2.51 -25.83
CA TYR A 269 -9.33 3.26 -26.69
C TYR A 269 -8.19 2.38 -27.23
N LEU A 270 -7.65 1.48 -26.42
CA LEU A 270 -6.63 0.54 -26.86
C LEU A 270 -7.14 -0.38 -27.98
N LEU A 271 -8.33 -0.96 -27.82
CA LEU A 271 -8.89 -1.89 -28.79
C LEU A 271 -9.35 -1.18 -30.06
N TYR A 272 -10.19 -0.16 -29.95
CA TYR A 272 -10.90 0.43 -31.09
C TYR A 272 -10.08 1.50 -31.81
N GLU A 273 -9.35 2.34 -31.08
CA GLU A 273 -8.62 3.46 -31.69
C GLU A 273 -7.19 3.09 -32.07
N MET A 274 -6.49 2.34 -31.19
CA MET A 274 -5.11 1.94 -31.42
C MET A 274 -4.99 0.62 -32.19
N GLY A 275 -6.05 -0.19 -32.26
CA GLY A 275 -6.01 -1.53 -32.85
C GLY A 275 -5.12 -2.50 -32.06
N GLY A 276 -5.00 -2.28 -30.75
CA GLY A 276 -4.28 -3.15 -29.83
C GLY A 276 -5.11 -4.38 -29.44
N SER A 277 -4.54 -5.22 -28.60
CA SER A 277 -5.20 -6.44 -28.11
C SER A 277 -5.05 -6.62 -26.60
N VAL A 278 -5.81 -7.56 -26.05
CA VAL A 278 -5.77 -7.91 -24.62
C VAL A 278 -4.37 -8.40 -24.20
N GLU A 279 -3.63 -9.01 -25.12
CA GLU A 279 -2.25 -9.46 -24.92
C GLU A 279 -1.30 -8.31 -24.59
N GLU A 280 -1.54 -7.11 -25.13
CA GLU A 280 -0.75 -5.93 -24.79
C GLU A 280 -0.98 -5.50 -23.35
N VAL A 281 -2.21 -5.61 -22.86
CA VAL A 281 -2.56 -5.36 -21.46
C VAL A 281 -1.86 -6.37 -20.55
N LYS A 282 -1.86 -7.66 -20.91
CA LYS A 282 -1.12 -8.71 -20.18
C LYS A 282 0.38 -8.41 -20.08
N ARG A 283 0.96 -7.90 -21.17
CA ARG A 283 2.40 -7.62 -21.25
C ARG A 283 2.79 -6.32 -20.55
N PHE A 284 1.90 -5.33 -20.52
CA PHE A 284 2.16 -4.01 -19.95
C PHE A 284 0.93 -3.43 -19.21
N PRO A 285 0.56 -3.97 -18.03
CA PRO A 285 -0.58 -3.49 -17.26
C PRO A 285 -0.47 -2.03 -16.82
N GLN A 286 0.77 -1.51 -16.72
CA GLN A 286 1.05 -0.12 -16.37
C GLN A 286 0.44 0.88 -17.38
N TYR A 287 -0.02 0.42 -18.54
CA TYR A 287 -0.86 1.18 -19.47
C TYR A 287 -1.97 1.96 -18.74
N PHE A 288 -2.70 1.31 -17.82
CA PHE A 288 -3.78 1.94 -17.06
C PHE A 288 -3.31 3.05 -16.10
N GLY A 289 -2.02 3.10 -15.77
CA GLY A 289 -1.44 4.17 -14.95
C GLY A 289 -1.25 5.49 -15.70
N PHE A 290 -1.18 5.48 -17.03
CA PHE A 290 -0.95 6.70 -17.81
C PHE A 290 -2.23 7.48 -18.08
N CYS A 291 -2.12 8.81 -18.13
CA CYS A 291 -3.26 9.68 -18.46
C CYS A 291 -3.66 9.52 -19.93
N LEU A 292 -4.93 9.20 -20.18
CA LEU A 292 -5.47 8.98 -21.51
C LEU A 292 -5.31 10.24 -22.38
N LYS A 293 -5.91 11.36 -21.94
CA LYS A 293 -5.94 12.62 -22.69
C LYS A 293 -4.56 13.27 -22.84
N LYS A 294 -3.72 13.23 -21.79
CA LYS A 294 -2.44 13.96 -21.77
C LYS A 294 -1.25 13.20 -22.34
N ARG A 295 -1.28 11.85 -22.34
CA ARG A 295 -0.11 11.04 -22.73
C ARG A 295 -0.42 9.97 -23.76
N ILE A 296 -1.46 9.17 -23.56
CA ILE A 296 -1.77 8.05 -24.47
C ILE A 296 -2.24 8.60 -25.83
N VAL A 297 -3.27 9.46 -25.83
CA VAL A 297 -3.87 10.00 -27.07
C VAL A 297 -2.87 10.79 -27.91
N PRO A 298 -2.13 11.79 -27.38
CA PRO A 298 -1.25 12.60 -28.21
C PRO A 298 -0.11 11.81 -28.84
N ARG A 299 0.44 10.82 -28.11
CA ARG A 299 1.51 9.96 -28.60
C ARG A 299 1.01 8.96 -29.63
N HIS A 300 -0.16 8.35 -29.40
CA HIS A 300 -0.80 7.48 -30.38
C HIS A 300 -1.04 8.22 -31.70
N LEU A 301 -1.64 9.41 -31.67
CA LEU A 301 -1.93 10.18 -32.88
C LEU A 301 -0.65 10.57 -33.64
N HIS A 302 0.41 11.00 -32.94
CA HIS A 302 1.70 11.29 -33.56
C HIS A 302 2.33 10.08 -34.26
N LEU A 303 2.16 8.89 -33.69
CA LEU A 303 2.67 7.64 -34.25
C LEU A 303 1.81 7.16 -35.42
N LYS A 304 0.49 7.28 -35.31
CA LYS A 304 -0.49 6.94 -36.35
C LYS A 304 -0.26 7.75 -37.63
N GLN A 305 -0.04 9.06 -37.51
CA GLN A 305 0.32 9.94 -38.64
C GLN A 305 1.59 9.50 -39.39
N ARG A 306 2.50 8.80 -38.70
CA ARG A 306 3.78 8.34 -39.26
C ARG A 306 3.77 6.85 -39.62
N ASN A 307 2.61 6.19 -39.46
CA ASN A 307 2.44 4.76 -39.64
C ASN A 307 3.44 3.90 -38.85
N ILE A 308 3.79 4.33 -37.63
CA ILE A 308 4.70 3.59 -36.74
C ILE A 308 3.86 2.93 -35.65
N ARG A 309 3.97 1.60 -35.51
CA ARG A 309 3.31 0.83 -34.44
C ARG A 309 4.35 0.23 -33.48
N PRO A 310 4.76 0.96 -32.42
CA PRO A 310 5.65 0.42 -31.39
C PRO A 310 4.86 -0.30 -30.29
N SER A 311 5.55 -1.04 -29.42
CA SER A 311 4.93 -1.58 -28.20
C SER A 311 4.50 -0.48 -27.23
N LEU A 312 3.47 -0.74 -26.42
CA LEU A 312 2.98 0.20 -25.39
C LEU A 312 4.09 0.67 -24.44
N LYS A 313 4.98 -0.25 -24.02
CA LYS A 313 6.13 0.08 -23.16
C LYS A 313 7.05 1.10 -23.83
N TRP A 314 7.36 0.93 -25.11
CA TRP A 314 8.21 1.88 -25.85
C TRP A 314 7.53 3.24 -26.00
N MET A 315 6.21 3.23 -26.29
CA MET A 315 5.43 4.45 -26.46
C MET A 315 5.29 5.24 -25.16
N LEU A 316 5.04 4.57 -24.03
CA LEU A 316 4.55 5.22 -22.81
C LEU A 316 5.61 5.38 -21.73
N MET A 317 6.63 4.53 -21.64
CA MET A 317 7.63 4.64 -20.57
C MET A 317 8.49 5.92 -20.64
N PRO A 318 9.03 6.34 -21.80
CA PRO A 318 9.90 7.51 -21.84
C PRO A 318 9.15 8.81 -21.52
N GLY A 319 9.78 9.76 -20.83
CA GLY A 319 9.29 11.13 -20.73
C GLY A 319 9.23 11.83 -22.09
N ASP A 320 8.49 12.94 -22.20
CA ASP A 320 8.16 13.55 -23.50
C ASP A 320 9.40 13.90 -24.35
N LYS A 321 10.39 14.59 -23.76
CA LYS A 321 11.65 14.93 -24.46
C LYS A 321 12.33 13.69 -25.06
N LYS A 322 12.44 12.61 -24.26
CA LYS A 322 13.05 11.34 -24.69
C LYS A 322 12.20 10.63 -25.74
N PHE A 323 10.88 10.66 -25.61
CA PHE A 323 9.96 10.05 -26.57
C PHE A 323 10.09 10.70 -27.95
N TYR A 324 9.98 12.03 -28.04
CA TYR A 324 10.08 12.75 -29.31
C TYR A 324 11.49 12.67 -29.91
N GLY A 325 12.54 12.70 -29.09
CA GLY A 325 13.91 12.45 -29.56
C GLY A 325 14.08 11.05 -30.17
N LYS A 326 13.57 10.01 -29.50
CA LYS A 326 13.57 8.63 -30.03
C LYS A 326 12.75 8.51 -31.32
N LEU A 327 11.59 9.17 -31.38
CA LEU A 327 10.75 9.18 -32.58
C LEU A 327 11.50 9.80 -33.77
N ALA A 328 12.13 10.96 -33.58
CA ALA A 328 12.91 11.64 -34.62
C ALA A 328 14.10 10.79 -35.11
N CYS A 329 14.78 10.07 -34.21
CA CYS A 329 15.84 9.15 -34.59
C CYS A 329 15.30 7.96 -35.41
N LYS A 330 14.19 7.36 -34.98
CA LYS A 330 13.57 6.23 -35.67
C LYS A 330 13.08 6.60 -37.08
N GLN A 331 12.60 7.83 -37.27
CA GLN A 331 12.23 8.34 -38.60
C GLN A 331 13.43 8.42 -39.56
N ARG A 332 14.56 8.97 -39.09
CA ARG A 332 15.78 9.08 -39.90
C ARG A 332 16.26 7.71 -40.39
N LEU A 333 16.22 6.70 -39.52
CA LEU A 333 16.57 5.33 -39.88
C LEU A 333 15.64 4.75 -40.95
N THR A 334 14.32 4.95 -40.84
CA THR A 334 13.36 4.46 -41.84
C THR A 334 13.42 5.16 -43.20
N GLN A 335 13.85 6.43 -43.22
CA GLN A 335 14.08 7.16 -44.47
C GLN A 335 15.40 6.73 -45.13
N SER A 336 16.46 6.55 -44.34
CA SER A 336 17.76 6.06 -44.82
C SER A 336 17.65 4.68 -45.48
N THR A 337 16.88 3.75 -44.89
CA THR A 337 16.72 2.41 -45.46
C THR A 337 15.87 2.42 -46.75
N LYS A 338 14.83 3.25 -46.82
CA LYS A 338 14.05 3.43 -48.06
C LYS A 338 14.91 4.01 -49.20
N LEU A 339 15.76 4.98 -48.90
CA LEU A 339 16.68 5.57 -49.90
C LEU A 339 17.70 4.55 -50.39
N SER A 340 18.27 3.72 -49.52
CA SER A 340 19.18 2.64 -49.95
C SER A 340 18.48 1.56 -50.79
N SER A 341 17.22 1.22 -50.49
CA SER A 341 16.46 0.25 -51.29
C SER A 341 16.06 0.79 -52.66
N ILE A 342 15.76 2.09 -52.77
CA ILE A 342 15.48 2.75 -54.06
C ILE A 342 16.78 2.87 -54.89
N ALA A 343 17.91 3.18 -54.26
CA ALA A 343 19.20 3.23 -54.95
C ALA A 343 19.59 1.87 -55.55
N LEU A 344 19.41 0.76 -54.81
CA LEU A 344 19.68 -0.60 -55.29
C LEU A 344 18.79 -1.02 -56.48
N LEU A 345 17.54 -0.55 -56.53
CA LEU A 345 16.63 -0.80 -57.66
C LEU A 345 17.01 0.04 -58.90
N SER A 346 17.66 1.19 -58.74
CA SER A 346 18.10 2.05 -59.85
C SER A 346 19.44 1.64 -60.48
N THR A 347 20.26 0.85 -59.78
CA THR A 347 21.61 0.47 -60.25
C THR A 347 21.69 -0.91 -60.92
N GLY A 348 20.58 -1.63 -61.10
CA GLY A 348 20.55 -2.91 -61.84
C GLY A 348 21.42 -4.04 -61.29
N LEU A 349 22.00 -3.88 -60.10
CA LEU A 349 22.86 -4.87 -59.46
C LEU A 349 22.05 -5.63 -58.41
N PHE A 350 21.51 -6.79 -58.81
CA PHE A 350 21.00 -7.77 -57.85
C PHE A 350 22.19 -8.37 -57.07
N PRO A 351 22.20 -8.30 -55.73
CA PRO A 351 23.19 -9.05 -54.98
C PRO A 351 22.80 -10.53 -55.01
N VAL A 352 23.74 -11.39 -55.43
CA VAL A 352 23.66 -12.83 -55.28
C VAL A 352 23.56 -13.15 -53.80
N ILE A 353 22.40 -13.64 -53.35
CA ILE A 353 22.18 -14.09 -51.98
C ILE A 353 22.90 -15.43 -51.82
N SER A 354 24.10 -15.43 -51.21
CA SER A 354 24.68 -16.63 -50.63
C SER A 354 23.97 -16.92 -49.31
N SER A 355 23.30 -18.07 -49.26
CA SER A 355 22.65 -18.61 -48.08
C SER A 355 23.66 -18.97 -47.00
N ARG A 356 23.75 -18.15 -45.95
CA ARG A 356 24.28 -18.59 -44.64
C ARG A 356 23.19 -18.50 -43.59
N SER A 357 22.72 -19.67 -43.20
CA SER A 357 21.94 -19.94 -42.00
C SER A 357 22.71 -19.44 -40.76
N ILE A 358 22.09 -18.57 -39.97
CA ILE A 358 22.53 -18.26 -38.61
C ILE A 358 21.37 -18.60 -37.69
N THR A 359 21.59 -19.60 -36.85
CA THR A 359 20.70 -20.04 -35.77
C THR A 359 20.68 -19.02 -34.62
N PRO A 360 19.61 -18.99 -33.80
CA PRO A 360 19.48 -18.04 -32.71
C PRO A 360 20.10 -18.61 -31.43
N ASN A 361 20.95 -17.83 -30.74
CA ASN A 361 21.15 -18.09 -29.32
C ASN A 361 21.55 -16.86 -28.50
N GLU A 362 21.12 -16.94 -27.23
CA GLU A 362 21.57 -16.23 -26.04
C GLU A 362 20.88 -14.94 -25.59
N LYS A 363 19.93 -15.16 -24.67
CA LYS A 363 19.98 -14.77 -23.25
C LYS A 363 20.43 -13.33 -22.96
N THR A 364 19.51 -12.53 -22.42
CA THR A 364 19.86 -11.57 -21.36
C THR A 364 18.82 -11.62 -20.25
N SER A 365 19.34 -12.05 -19.10
CA SER A 365 18.78 -12.08 -17.77
C SER A 365 18.46 -10.68 -17.22
N ASP A 366 17.50 -10.68 -16.28
CA ASP A 366 17.43 -9.87 -15.07
C ASP A 366 17.98 -8.43 -15.13
N PHE A 367 17.06 -7.48 -15.20
CA PHE A 367 17.24 -6.19 -14.54
C PHE A 367 15.92 -5.76 -13.88
N SER A 368 15.89 -5.95 -12.56
CA SER A 368 15.05 -5.19 -11.64
C SER A 368 15.37 -3.70 -11.79
N VAL A 369 14.42 -2.94 -12.32
CA VAL A 369 14.52 -1.47 -12.37
C VAL A 369 13.36 -0.90 -11.58
N SER A 370 13.71 -0.44 -10.37
CA SER A 370 12.95 0.50 -9.56
C SER A 370 12.60 1.74 -10.40
N LEU A 371 11.30 2.03 -10.53
CA LEU A 371 10.82 3.22 -11.21
C LEU A 371 10.96 4.46 -10.30
N PRO A 372 11.44 5.61 -10.81
CA PRO A 372 11.54 6.84 -10.03
C PRO A 372 10.15 7.37 -9.62
N LEU A 373 10.07 7.89 -8.39
CA LEU A 373 8.87 8.36 -7.72
C LEU A 373 8.22 9.63 -8.31
N ASP A 374 8.82 10.27 -9.31
CA ASP A 374 8.47 11.66 -9.69
C ASP A 374 7.31 11.82 -10.69
N ALA A 375 6.45 10.81 -10.84
CA ALA A 375 5.29 10.88 -11.75
C ALA A 375 3.93 11.08 -11.05
N TYR A 376 3.89 11.16 -9.72
CA TYR A 376 2.65 11.40 -8.96
C TYR A 376 2.54 12.85 -8.48
N SER A 377 2.48 13.80 -9.41
CA SER A 377 1.88 15.12 -9.15
C SER A 377 0.67 15.27 -10.05
N GLY A 378 -0.51 14.89 -9.53
CA GLY A 378 -1.73 14.93 -10.33
C GLY A 378 -2.92 14.16 -9.79
N ALA A 379 -3.10 14.09 -8.47
CA ALA A 379 -4.40 13.78 -7.87
C ALA A 379 -4.65 14.82 -6.78
N ARG A 380 -5.16 15.99 -7.18
CA ARG A 380 -5.81 16.91 -6.25
C ARG A 380 -7.12 16.26 -5.82
N TYR A 381 -7.34 16.29 -4.52
CA TYR A 381 -8.58 16.05 -3.80
C TYR A 381 -9.84 16.33 -4.64
N LEU A 382 -10.67 15.31 -4.82
CA LEU A 382 -12.09 15.53 -5.08
C LEU A 382 -12.74 15.67 -3.71
N ASN A 383 -13.14 16.90 -3.39
CA ASN A 383 -14.06 17.19 -2.30
C ASN A 383 -15.38 16.48 -2.58
N ILE A 384 -15.86 15.77 -1.56
CA ILE A 384 -17.24 15.33 -1.45
C ILE A 384 -18.04 16.57 -1.03
N THR A 385 -19.04 16.94 -1.82
CA THR A 385 -20.18 17.75 -1.37
C THR A 385 -21.32 16.82 -1.02
#